data_AF-A0AB73MHY3-F1
#
_entry.id   AF-A0AB73MHY3-F1
#
_cell.length_a   1.000
_cell.length_b   1.000
_cell.length_c   1.000
_cell.angle_alpha   90.00
_cell.angle_beta   90.00
_cell.angle_gamma   90.00
#
_symmetry.space_group_name_H-M   'P 1'
#
loop_
_entity.id
_entity.type
_entity.pdbx_description
1 polymer ?
#
loop_
_entity_poly.entity_id
_entity_poly.type
_entity_poly.pdbx_seq_one_letter_code
_entity_poly.pdbx_strand_id
1 'polypeptide(L)'
;MVTGWWAEIFSSPSEAVLTLTGGVPVVEVTHNNFVNPASAELVLTGSRLSLEQTVHPAPPALALTGGVPNVSVGQVISPAHAGLTVTGGTPSLGLKVAPAAAADTLTGGTPTVTIKSPLSYVSANASTTSSVSIPAHQVGDLIVLCVFDSQYTAPTKPSAGGTVPNWNYINNTNTSAGQGAVTTAWFIATATNTTSGSWAWAEQMIAVVLSGHNAASPIGGHAAVGGAGVNITAPSVTLTHSDGSSMLLHFHATAFINGGGWSSAPAGYTRRIVAGPSSSRSLVLNTKDATTTDGSVTQPDGSSGWAYAAATVEIIN
;
A
#
# COMPACT_ATOMS: atom_id res chain seq x y z
N MET A 1 -46.45 42.37 -22.67
CA MET A 1 -45.70 41.10 -22.78
C MET A 1 -44.31 41.39 -22.24
N VAL A 2 -43.97 40.80 -21.09
CA VAL A 2 -42.74 41.10 -20.34
C VAL A 2 -41.63 40.23 -20.89
N THR A 3 -40.62 40.83 -21.51
CA THR A 3 -39.32 40.18 -21.74
C THR A 3 -38.36 40.71 -20.68
N GLY A 4 -38.31 40.00 -19.54
CA GLY A 4 -37.32 40.25 -18.51
C GLY A 4 -35.97 39.74 -18.98
N TRP A 5 -34.98 40.62 -19.04
CA TRP A 5 -33.58 40.24 -18.98
C TRP A 5 -33.27 39.83 -17.53
N TRP A 6 -32.67 38.65 -17.34
CA TRP A 6 -31.96 38.35 -16.11
C TRP A 6 -30.47 38.26 -16.45
N ALA A 7 -29.68 39.10 -15.77
CA ALA A 7 -28.24 39.05 -15.80
C ALA A 7 -27.79 38.31 -14.54
N GLU A 8 -27.06 37.20 -14.72
CA GLU A 8 -26.41 36.50 -13.63
C GLU A 8 -25.13 37.29 -13.26
N ILE A 9 -25.19 38.05 -12.16
CA ILE A 9 -24.00 38.75 -11.65
C ILE A 9 -23.19 37.72 -10.86
N PHE A 10 -22.12 37.22 -11.46
CA PHE A 10 -21.07 36.51 -10.72
C PHE A 10 -20.26 37.53 -9.92
N SER A 11 -20.61 37.76 -8.66
CA SER A 11 -19.75 38.51 -7.76
C SER A 11 -18.63 37.60 -7.26
N SER A 12 -17.52 37.52 -8.00
CA SER A 12 -16.25 37.08 -7.43
C SER A 12 -15.75 38.20 -6.52
N PRO A 13 -15.55 37.96 -5.21
CA PRO A 13 -15.02 38.99 -4.32
C PRO A 13 -13.65 39.42 -4.85
N SER A 14 -13.42 40.73 -4.96
CA SER A 14 -12.08 41.25 -5.26
C SER A 14 -11.14 40.87 -4.12
N GLU A 15 -9.89 40.58 -4.43
CA GLU A 15 -8.85 40.40 -3.42
C GLU A 15 -8.83 41.58 -2.45
N ALA A 16 -9.03 41.29 -1.16
CA ALA A 16 -8.94 42.30 -0.12
C ALA A 16 -7.45 42.52 0.21
N VAL A 17 -6.88 43.63 -0.28
CA VAL A 17 -5.52 44.04 0.08
C VAL A 17 -5.57 44.76 1.43
N LEU A 18 -5.06 44.11 2.47
CA LEU A 18 -4.86 44.75 3.77
C LEU A 18 -3.56 45.56 3.75
N THR A 19 -3.67 46.89 3.73
CA THR A 19 -2.51 47.79 3.84
C THR A 19 -2.39 48.28 5.28
N LEU A 20 -1.31 47.93 5.96
CA LEU A 20 -1.01 48.38 7.32
C LEU A 20 0.01 49.54 7.26
N THR A 21 -0.43 50.75 7.61
CA THR A 21 0.44 51.93 7.70
C THR A 21 0.73 52.23 9.18
N GLY A 22 1.97 52.03 9.62
CA GLY A 22 2.39 52.41 10.97
C GLY A 22 2.67 53.91 11.08
N GLY A 23 2.08 54.59 12.07
CA GLY A 23 2.39 55.99 12.38
C GLY A 23 3.60 56.12 13.32
N VAL A 24 4.47 57.11 13.07
CA VAL A 24 5.54 57.51 14.01
C VAL A 24 4.96 58.54 14.99
N PRO A 25 4.93 58.31 16.32
CA PRO A 25 4.45 59.30 17.27
C PRO A 25 5.37 60.52 17.32
N VAL A 26 4.83 61.73 17.17
CA VAL A 26 5.56 62.99 17.43
C VAL A 26 5.61 63.21 18.94
N VAL A 27 6.82 63.26 19.51
CA VAL A 27 7.04 63.50 20.95
C VAL A 27 7.43 64.96 21.15
N GLU A 28 6.55 65.76 21.77
CA GLU A 28 6.84 67.13 22.18
C GLU A 28 7.04 67.17 23.71
N VAL A 29 8.32 67.18 24.12
CA VAL A 29 8.87 67.35 25.49
C VAL A 29 8.53 66.25 26.53
N THR A 30 9.55 65.50 26.95
CA THR A 30 9.47 64.46 27.98
C THR A 30 9.87 64.97 29.37
N HIS A 31 8.92 65.09 30.30
CA HIS A 31 9.21 65.22 31.75
C HIS A 31 9.59 63.86 32.38
N ASN A 32 10.56 63.14 31.81
CA ASN A 32 10.93 61.77 32.25
C ASN A 32 9.78 60.73 32.20
N ASN A 33 8.72 60.98 31.44
CA ASN A 33 7.72 59.96 31.11
C ASN A 33 8.13 59.23 29.83
N PHE A 34 8.47 57.95 29.96
CA PHE A 34 8.62 57.06 28.81
C PHE A 34 7.23 56.70 28.29
N VAL A 35 6.88 57.17 27.09
CA VAL A 35 5.69 56.72 26.37
C VAL A 35 6.08 55.49 25.56
N ASN A 36 5.81 54.31 26.10
CA ASN A 36 5.83 53.08 25.31
C ASN A 36 4.44 52.90 24.69
N PRO A 37 4.30 52.90 23.34
CA PRO A 37 3.03 52.50 22.73
C PRO A 37 2.68 51.08 23.17
N ALA A 38 1.40 50.81 23.40
CA ALA A 38 0.92 49.46 23.67
C ALA A 38 1.28 48.54 22.49
N SER A 39 1.63 47.29 22.79
CA SER A 39 1.94 46.27 21.80
C SER A 39 0.82 46.11 20.76
N ALA A 40 1.20 45.87 19.50
CA ALA A 40 0.27 45.56 18.42
C ALA A 40 0.21 44.04 18.21
N GLU A 41 -0.99 43.46 18.24
CA GLU A 41 -1.26 42.06 17.91
C GLU A 41 -1.70 41.95 16.44
N LEU A 42 -1.13 41.02 15.68
CA LEU A 42 -1.60 40.68 14.32
C LEU A 42 -2.33 39.34 14.36
N VAL A 43 -3.67 39.39 14.36
CA VAL A 43 -4.54 38.22 14.27
C VAL A 43 -5.06 38.09 12.84
N LEU A 44 -4.76 36.96 12.19
CA LEU A 44 -5.32 36.62 10.90
C LEU A 44 -6.25 35.41 11.05
N THR A 45 -7.52 35.57 10.65
CA THR A 45 -8.56 34.54 10.76
C THR A 45 -9.17 34.28 9.38
N GLY A 46 -9.17 33.03 8.93
CA GLY A 46 -9.73 32.69 7.61
C GLY A 46 -9.71 31.19 7.29
N SER A 47 -10.50 30.79 6.30
CA SER A 47 -10.63 29.36 5.91
C SER A 47 -9.37 28.81 5.24
N ARG A 48 -8.56 29.67 4.63
CA ARG A 48 -7.28 29.37 3.96
C ARG A 48 -6.34 30.55 4.18
N LEU A 49 -5.35 30.39 5.06
CA LEU A 49 -4.35 31.41 5.33
C LEU A 49 -3.05 31.00 4.63
N SER A 50 -2.53 31.85 3.75
CA SER A 50 -1.19 31.74 3.15
C SER A 50 -0.40 32.98 3.51
N LEU A 51 0.81 32.81 4.04
CA LEU A 51 1.72 33.91 4.31
C LEU A 51 2.95 33.77 3.42
N GLU A 52 3.07 34.63 2.42
CA GLU A 52 4.18 34.64 1.45
C GLU A 52 5.14 35.83 1.65
N GLN A 53 4.90 36.64 2.68
CA GLN A 53 5.65 37.86 2.98
C GLN A 53 6.48 37.72 4.26
N THR A 54 7.67 38.35 4.28
CA THR A 54 8.47 38.54 5.49
C THR A 54 7.75 39.48 6.45
N VAL A 55 7.35 38.98 7.61
CA VAL A 55 6.73 39.76 8.68
C VAL A 55 7.69 39.92 9.86
N HIS A 56 7.87 41.14 10.34
CA HIS A 56 8.66 41.48 11.53
C HIS A 56 7.74 42.05 12.62
N PRO A 57 6.85 41.25 13.23
CA PRO A 57 6.03 41.73 14.33
C PRO A 57 6.91 42.04 15.54
N ALA A 58 6.66 43.19 16.18
CA ALA A 58 7.17 43.46 17.52
C ALA A 58 6.39 42.61 18.56
N PRO A 59 6.96 42.30 19.74
CA PRO A 59 6.29 41.44 20.72
C PRO A 59 4.92 41.99 21.19
N PRO A 60 3.89 41.14 21.49
CA PRO A 60 3.93 39.68 21.62
C PRO A 60 3.02 38.92 20.61
N ALA A 61 3.58 37.87 20.02
CA ALA A 61 2.90 36.76 19.31
C ALA A 61 2.31 37.01 17.92
N LEU A 62 2.55 36.05 17.02
CA LEU A 62 1.86 35.88 15.74
C LEU A 62 0.92 34.67 15.87
N ALA A 63 -0.38 34.88 15.64
CA ALA A 63 -1.40 33.82 15.72
C ALA A 63 -2.07 33.61 14.36
N LEU A 64 -1.95 32.38 13.82
CA LEU A 64 -2.61 31.97 12.58
C LEU A 64 -3.66 30.91 12.91
N THR A 65 -4.94 31.24 12.72
CA THR A 65 -6.07 30.33 13.01
C THR A 65 -6.92 30.12 11.76
N GLY A 66 -6.92 28.89 11.24
CA GLY A 66 -7.66 28.56 10.02
C GLY A 66 -7.81 27.06 9.75
N GLY A 67 -8.62 26.68 8.76
CA GLY A 67 -8.91 25.28 8.43
C GLY A 67 -7.69 24.52 7.89
N VAL A 68 -6.91 25.19 7.03
CA VAL A 68 -5.65 24.70 6.45
C VAL A 68 -4.66 25.87 6.33
N PRO A 69 -3.91 26.20 7.39
CA PRO A 69 -2.86 27.22 7.31
C PRO A 69 -1.65 26.66 6.55
N ASN A 70 -1.18 27.38 5.53
CA ASN A 70 0.04 27.08 4.79
C ASN A 70 1.06 28.21 5.04
N VAL A 71 2.21 27.84 5.59
CA VAL A 71 3.35 28.75 5.77
C VAL A 71 4.50 28.24 4.89
N SER A 72 4.65 28.85 3.72
CA SER A 72 5.73 28.58 2.77
C SER A 72 6.74 29.70 2.85
N VAL A 73 7.98 29.41 3.27
CA VAL A 73 8.95 30.45 3.61
C VAL A 73 10.29 30.25 2.89
N GLY A 74 10.62 31.18 2.00
CA GLY A 74 11.97 31.42 1.48
C GLY A 74 12.78 32.48 2.23
N GLN A 75 12.29 33.02 3.36
CA GLN A 75 12.91 34.10 4.14
C GLN A 75 12.64 33.96 5.66
N VAL A 76 13.71 33.94 6.46
CA VAL A 76 13.72 33.73 7.92
C VAL A 76 12.62 34.51 8.69
N ILE A 77 11.78 33.81 9.46
CA ILE A 77 10.95 34.41 10.51
C ILE A 77 11.76 34.44 11.80
N SER A 78 12.00 35.61 12.38
CA SER A 78 12.77 35.78 13.63
C SER A 78 11.95 36.58 14.66
N PRO A 79 11.10 35.93 15.46
CA PRO A 79 10.46 36.58 16.60
C PRO A 79 11.52 36.76 17.68
N ALA A 80 11.76 38.00 18.11
CA ALA A 80 12.50 38.24 19.34
C ALA A 80 11.55 37.94 20.52
N HIS A 81 11.74 36.79 21.17
CA HIS A 81 11.11 36.43 22.45
C HIS A 81 9.58 36.27 22.47
N ALA A 82 8.95 35.75 21.40
CA ALA A 82 7.52 35.44 21.40
C ALA A 82 7.20 34.09 20.71
N GLY A 83 6.21 33.36 21.26
CA GLY A 83 5.76 32.07 20.73
C GLY A 83 5.01 32.20 19.40
N LEU A 84 5.13 31.18 18.55
CA LEU A 84 4.37 31.00 17.32
C LEU A 84 3.23 30.00 17.59
N THR A 85 1.98 30.42 17.38
CA THR A 85 0.82 29.54 17.54
C THR A 85 0.15 29.33 16.19
N VAL A 86 0.11 28.08 15.74
CA VAL A 86 -0.58 27.66 14.49
C VAL A 86 -1.61 26.60 14.85
N THR A 87 -2.89 26.88 14.59
CA THR A 87 -4.01 25.98 14.93
C THR A 87 -4.88 25.72 13.71
N GLY A 88 -5.08 24.44 13.35
CA GLY A 88 -5.87 24.01 12.18
C GLY A 88 -5.91 22.49 11.99
N GLY A 89 -6.74 22.00 11.06
CA GLY A 89 -6.98 20.56 10.85
C GLY A 89 -5.84 19.82 10.13
N THR A 90 -5.04 20.55 9.34
CA THR A 90 -3.83 20.05 8.65
C THR A 90 -2.83 21.20 8.47
N PRO A 91 -2.07 21.59 9.51
CA PRO A 91 -1.04 22.62 9.37
C PRO A 91 0.13 22.09 8.52
N SER A 92 0.69 22.94 7.64
CA SER A 92 1.92 22.63 6.89
C SER A 92 2.99 23.70 7.16
N LEU A 93 4.18 23.25 7.56
CA LEU A 93 5.34 24.08 7.91
C LEU A 93 6.54 23.66 7.07
N GLY A 94 7.08 24.57 6.25
CA GLY A 94 8.34 24.35 5.53
C GLY A 94 9.51 25.09 6.16
N LEU A 95 9.87 24.79 7.42
CA LEU A 95 10.75 25.67 8.22
C LEU A 95 12.14 25.07 8.53
N LYS A 96 13.19 25.91 8.38
CA LYS A 96 14.46 25.78 9.12
C LYS A 96 14.40 26.75 10.31
N VAL A 97 14.00 26.25 11.48
CA VAL A 97 13.89 27.05 12.71
C VAL A 97 15.26 27.14 13.38
N ALA A 98 15.67 28.34 13.79
CA ALA A 98 16.83 28.54 14.66
C ALA A 98 16.36 29.26 15.95
N PRO A 99 15.81 28.53 16.94
CA PRO A 99 15.38 29.16 18.18
C PRO A 99 16.56 29.44 19.11
N ALA A 100 16.55 30.60 19.77
CA ALA A 100 17.25 30.81 21.04
C ALA A 100 16.27 30.40 22.15
N ALA A 101 16.71 29.47 23.02
CA ALA A 101 15.95 28.76 24.07
C ALA A 101 14.58 29.37 24.47
N ALA A 102 13.49 28.88 23.85
CA ALA A 102 12.11 29.00 24.31
C ALA A 102 11.29 27.81 23.79
N ALA A 103 10.27 27.39 24.54
CA ALA A 103 9.51 26.17 24.29
C ALA A 103 8.52 26.34 23.11
N ASP A 104 8.62 25.47 22.12
CA ASP A 104 7.64 25.36 21.02
C ASP A 104 6.48 24.45 21.42
N THR A 105 5.24 24.95 21.33
CA THR A 105 4.03 24.15 21.51
C THR A 105 3.32 23.96 20.17
N LEU A 106 3.50 22.79 19.56
CA LEU A 106 2.69 22.33 18.43
C LEU A 106 1.55 21.47 18.96
N THR A 107 0.33 22.01 19.03
CA THR A 107 -0.86 21.25 19.42
C THR A 107 -1.57 20.74 18.15
N GLY A 108 -1.00 19.70 17.56
CA GLY A 108 -1.59 18.91 16.46
C GLY A 108 -1.42 17.43 16.77
N GLY A 109 -2.38 16.59 16.39
CA GLY A 109 -2.33 15.15 16.67
C GLY A 109 -1.01 14.52 16.23
N THR A 110 -0.50 13.54 16.99
CA THR A 110 0.76 12.86 16.71
C THR A 110 0.79 12.38 15.25
N PRO A 111 1.68 12.92 14.39
CA PRO A 111 1.82 12.42 13.03
C PRO A 111 2.42 11.02 13.09
N THR A 112 1.63 10.02 12.74
CA THR A 112 2.13 8.65 12.60
C THR A 112 2.87 8.54 11.27
N VAL A 113 4.19 8.51 11.31
CA VAL A 113 5.04 8.19 10.15
C VAL A 113 5.20 6.68 10.09
N THR A 114 4.41 6.02 9.25
CA THR A 114 4.56 4.58 9.00
C THR A 114 5.55 4.37 7.85
N ILE A 115 6.77 3.97 8.16
CA ILE A 115 7.72 3.47 7.15
C ILE A 115 7.36 2.01 6.87
N LYS A 116 6.57 1.79 5.82
CA LYS A 116 6.32 0.43 5.32
C LYS A 116 7.53 -0.03 4.50
N SER A 117 8.04 -1.21 4.81
CA SER A 117 9.00 -1.85 3.91
C SER A 117 8.27 -2.20 2.62
N PRO A 118 8.85 -1.96 1.43
CA PRO A 118 8.20 -2.34 0.19
C PRO A 118 8.06 -3.86 0.14
N LEU A 119 6.87 -4.33 -0.24
CA LEU A 119 6.63 -5.74 -0.50
C LEU A 119 7.55 -6.21 -1.63
N SER A 120 8.26 -7.31 -1.41
CA SER A 120 9.23 -7.84 -2.37
C SER A 120 9.12 -9.35 -2.53
N TYR A 121 9.19 -9.79 -3.77
CA TYR A 121 9.44 -11.19 -4.11
C TYR A 121 10.89 -11.53 -3.78
N VAL A 122 11.13 -12.58 -2.99
CA VAL A 122 12.48 -13.05 -2.64
C VAL A 122 12.89 -14.16 -3.59
N SER A 123 12.13 -15.25 -3.61
CA SER A 123 12.42 -16.42 -4.46
C SER A 123 11.24 -17.40 -4.49
N ALA A 124 11.33 -18.42 -5.35
CA ALA A 124 10.38 -19.53 -5.38
C ALA A 124 11.11 -20.83 -5.72
N ASN A 125 10.53 -21.94 -5.29
CA ASN A 125 10.97 -23.29 -5.66
C ASN A 125 9.76 -24.15 -6.03
N ALA A 126 10.00 -25.21 -6.79
CA ALA A 126 8.97 -26.07 -7.34
C ALA A 126 9.28 -27.54 -7.10
N SER A 127 8.23 -28.37 -7.07
CA SER A 127 8.33 -29.81 -6.91
C SER A 127 7.20 -30.53 -7.65
N THR A 128 7.48 -31.75 -8.08
CA THR A 128 6.50 -32.67 -8.69
C THR A 128 6.17 -33.83 -7.74
N THR A 129 6.33 -33.60 -6.44
CA THR A 129 6.08 -34.57 -5.38
C THR A 129 5.19 -33.94 -4.31
N SER A 130 4.87 -34.70 -3.27
CA SER A 130 4.06 -34.24 -2.15
C SER A 130 4.76 -33.29 -1.18
N SER A 131 5.99 -32.88 -1.46
CA SER A 131 6.70 -31.88 -0.67
C SER A 131 7.55 -30.98 -1.56
N VAL A 132 7.79 -29.74 -1.13
CA VAL A 132 8.66 -28.79 -1.83
C VAL A 132 9.67 -28.20 -0.86
N SER A 133 10.94 -28.18 -1.26
CA SER A 133 11.96 -27.49 -0.48
C SER A 133 11.67 -26.00 -0.51
N ILE A 134 11.47 -25.40 0.66
CA ILE A 134 11.28 -23.95 0.77
C ILE A 134 12.61 -23.28 0.41
N PRO A 135 12.62 -22.26 -0.47
CA PRO A 135 13.82 -21.48 -0.71
C PRO A 135 14.44 -20.92 0.58
N ALA A 136 15.72 -20.50 0.49
CA ALA A 136 16.35 -19.78 1.60
C ALA A 136 15.50 -18.57 2.01
N HIS A 137 15.20 -18.47 3.30
CA HIS A 137 14.33 -17.46 3.88
C HIS A 137 14.83 -17.05 5.27
N GLN A 138 14.40 -15.88 5.71
CA GLN A 138 14.65 -15.34 7.04
C GLN A 138 13.44 -15.52 7.95
N VAL A 139 13.68 -15.43 9.26
CA VAL A 139 12.58 -15.29 10.23
C VAL A 139 11.81 -14.01 9.91
N GLY A 140 10.49 -14.12 9.82
CA GLY A 140 9.61 -13.01 9.46
C GLY A 140 9.29 -12.94 7.97
N ASP A 141 9.87 -13.77 7.10
CA ASP A 141 9.43 -13.86 5.70
C ASP A 141 8.09 -14.58 5.57
N LEU A 142 7.28 -14.18 4.60
CA LEU A 142 6.05 -14.87 4.23
C LEU A 142 6.37 -16.00 3.27
N ILE A 143 5.92 -17.19 3.60
CA ILE A 143 5.96 -18.35 2.73
C ILE A 143 4.54 -18.62 2.23
N VAL A 144 4.36 -18.61 0.91
CA VAL A 144 3.09 -18.99 0.27
C VAL A 144 3.31 -20.29 -0.52
N LEU A 145 2.44 -21.26 -0.30
CA LEU A 145 2.40 -22.50 -1.05
C LEU A 145 1.23 -22.50 -2.02
N CYS A 146 1.44 -23.12 -3.17
CA CYS A 146 0.40 -23.57 -4.07
C CYS A 146 0.61 -25.04 -4.37
N VAL A 147 -0.44 -25.84 -4.22
CA VAL A 147 -0.43 -27.29 -4.34
C VAL A 147 -1.56 -27.70 -5.26
N PHE A 148 -1.28 -28.56 -6.24
CA PHE A 148 -2.22 -28.99 -7.26
C PHE A 148 -2.48 -30.49 -7.21
N ASP A 149 -3.74 -30.85 -7.44
CA ASP A 149 -4.27 -32.19 -7.72
C ASP A 149 -5.02 -32.15 -9.06
N SER A 150 -4.69 -33.03 -10.00
CA SER A 150 -5.42 -33.12 -11.28
C SER A 150 -6.83 -33.70 -11.16
N GLN A 151 -7.17 -34.31 -10.03
CA GLN A 151 -8.51 -34.86 -9.79
C GLN A 151 -9.43 -33.77 -9.25
N TYR A 152 -10.08 -33.94 -8.11
CA TYR A 152 -11.04 -32.96 -7.59
C TYR A 152 -10.86 -32.67 -6.11
N THR A 153 -9.85 -33.27 -5.49
CA THR A 153 -9.66 -33.19 -4.04
C THR A 153 -8.68 -32.09 -3.73
N ALA A 154 -9.10 -31.10 -2.96
CA ALA A 154 -8.21 -30.04 -2.53
C ALA A 154 -7.05 -30.63 -1.70
N PRO A 155 -5.78 -30.38 -2.10
CA PRO A 155 -4.64 -30.89 -1.37
C PRO A 155 -4.65 -30.51 0.10
N THR A 156 -4.35 -31.47 0.97
CA THR A 156 -4.46 -31.30 2.43
C THR A 156 -3.10 -31.10 3.07
N LYS A 157 -2.99 -30.05 3.90
CA LYS A 157 -1.78 -29.68 4.63
C LYS A 157 -1.34 -30.79 5.61
N PRO A 158 -0.03 -30.96 5.82
CA PRO A 158 0.49 -31.84 6.86
C PRO A 158 0.12 -31.33 8.26
N SER A 159 0.17 -32.23 9.24
CA SER A 159 0.17 -31.86 10.66
C SER A 159 1.44 -31.09 11.00
N ALA A 160 1.32 -30.06 11.85
CA ALA A 160 2.47 -29.30 12.33
C ALA A 160 3.35 -30.18 13.24
N GLY A 161 4.67 -30.01 13.13
CA GLY A 161 5.65 -30.75 13.93
C GLY A 161 7.07 -30.55 13.43
N GLY A 162 8.02 -30.42 14.35
CA GLY A 162 9.42 -30.13 14.02
C GLY A 162 9.54 -28.84 13.20
N THR A 163 10.07 -28.93 11.99
CA THR A 163 10.24 -27.82 11.03
C THR A 163 9.02 -27.59 10.13
N VAL A 164 7.97 -28.41 10.22
CA VAL A 164 6.72 -28.24 9.48
C VAL A 164 5.80 -27.30 10.26
N PRO A 165 5.45 -26.13 9.72
CA PRO A 165 4.62 -25.17 10.42
C PRO A 165 3.15 -25.57 10.38
N ASN A 166 2.34 -24.92 11.21
CA ASN A 166 0.89 -24.99 11.07
C ASN A 166 0.43 -24.07 9.93
N TRP A 167 0.42 -24.59 8.69
CA TRP A 167 0.01 -23.84 7.51
C TRP A 167 -1.41 -23.27 7.65
N ASN A 168 -1.61 -22.01 7.29
CA ASN A 168 -2.94 -21.41 7.18
C ASN A 168 -3.45 -21.57 5.75
N TYR A 169 -4.64 -22.15 5.57
CA TYR A 169 -5.24 -22.21 4.23
C TYR A 169 -5.68 -20.81 3.78
N ILE A 170 -5.45 -20.52 2.49
CA ILE A 170 -6.03 -19.39 1.77
C ILE A 170 -7.23 -19.90 0.97
N ASN A 171 -6.99 -20.87 0.09
CA ASN A 171 -8.02 -21.60 -0.65
C ASN A 171 -7.81 -23.10 -0.41
N ASN A 172 -8.85 -23.85 -0.05
CA ASN A 172 -8.78 -25.31 0.15
C ASN A 172 -10.18 -25.94 0.00
N THR A 173 -10.79 -25.76 -1.16
CA THR A 173 -12.13 -26.27 -1.46
C THR A 173 -12.05 -27.21 -2.64
N ASN A 174 -12.72 -28.36 -2.53
CA ASN A 174 -12.87 -29.26 -3.66
C ASN A 174 -13.54 -28.50 -4.81
N THR A 175 -13.09 -28.77 -6.03
CA THR A 175 -13.66 -28.16 -7.22
C THR A 175 -15.06 -28.72 -7.49
N SER A 176 -16.01 -27.82 -7.76
CA SER A 176 -17.36 -28.21 -8.20
C SER A 176 -17.39 -28.71 -9.64
N ALA A 177 -16.34 -28.46 -10.42
CA ALA A 177 -16.21 -28.96 -11.79
C ALA A 177 -15.85 -30.46 -11.86
N GLY A 178 -15.57 -31.09 -10.71
CA GLY A 178 -15.17 -32.51 -10.62
C GLY A 178 -13.78 -32.81 -11.19
N GLN A 179 -13.01 -31.78 -11.57
CA GLN A 179 -11.68 -31.87 -12.16
C GLN A 179 -10.83 -30.63 -11.83
N GLY A 180 -9.52 -30.84 -11.66
CA GLY A 180 -8.50 -29.92 -11.17
C GLY A 180 -8.81 -29.25 -9.82
N ALA A 181 -8.03 -29.51 -8.79
CA ALA A 181 -8.12 -28.80 -7.52
C ALA A 181 -6.78 -28.16 -7.14
N VAL A 182 -6.84 -26.95 -6.58
CA VAL A 182 -5.67 -26.25 -6.06
C VAL A 182 -5.91 -25.83 -4.63
N THR A 183 -4.88 -26.00 -3.80
CA THR A 183 -4.82 -25.45 -2.45
C THR A 183 -3.72 -24.41 -2.39
N THR A 184 -4.05 -23.24 -1.88
CA THR A 184 -3.05 -22.23 -1.51
C THR A 184 -3.02 -22.06 0.00
N ALA A 185 -1.83 -21.90 0.55
CA ALA A 185 -1.63 -21.78 1.99
C ALA A 185 -0.47 -20.84 2.30
N TRP A 186 -0.40 -20.34 3.53
CA TRP A 186 0.68 -19.46 3.95
C TRP A 186 1.15 -19.72 5.38
N PHE A 187 2.36 -19.24 5.66
CA PHE A 187 2.94 -19.18 6.98
C PHE A 187 3.99 -18.05 7.02
N ILE A 188 4.07 -17.31 8.13
CA ILE A 188 5.18 -16.39 8.37
C ILE A 188 6.28 -17.19 9.09
N ALA A 189 7.44 -17.28 8.47
CA ALA A 189 8.55 -18.08 8.94
C ALA A 189 8.98 -17.68 10.36
N THR A 190 8.97 -18.63 11.29
CA THR A 190 9.49 -18.45 12.66
C THR A 190 10.91 -18.98 12.83
N ALA A 191 11.43 -19.67 11.81
CA ALA A 191 12.76 -20.21 11.73
C ALA A 191 13.25 -20.17 10.26
N THR A 192 14.55 -20.27 10.04
CA THR A 192 15.18 -20.25 8.70
C THR A 192 15.24 -21.61 8.02
N ASN A 193 14.69 -22.65 8.66
CA ASN A 193 14.71 -24.04 8.19
C ASN A 193 13.28 -24.61 8.07
N THR A 194 12.29 -23.74 7.83
CA THR A 194 10.89 -24.15 7.63
C THR A 194 10.78 -25.12 6.45
N THR A 195 10.04 -26.20 6.63
CA THR A 195 9.78 -27.21 5.58
C THR A 195 8.30 -27.26 5.21
N SER A 196 7.96 -27.56 3.95
CA SER A 196 6.56 -27.71 3.53
C SER A 196 5.81 -28.83 4.26
N GLY A 197 6.53 -29.87 4.68
CA GLY A 197 5.99 -31.18 5.04
C GLY A 197 5.40 -31.91 3.82
N SER A 198 4.82 -33.09 4.07
CA SER A 198 4.19 -33.93 3.05
C SER A 198 2.69 -33.66 2.96
N TRP A 199 2.25 -33.13 1.82
CA TRP A 199 0.87 -32.81 1.53
C TRP A 199 0.15 -34.02 0.93
N ALA A 200 -1.07 -34.29 1.40
CA ALA A 200 -1.90 -35.31 0.79
C ALA A 200 -2.55 -34.76 -0.48
N TRP A 201 -2.74 -35.62 -1.48
CA TRP A 201 -3.30 -35.25 -2.80
C TRP A 201 -2.46 -34.19 -3.53
N ALA A 202 -1.14 -34.18 -3.32
CA ALA A 202 -0.24 -33.23 -3.96
C ALA A 202 0.50 -33.89 -5.12
N GLU A 203 0.26 -33.39 -6.33
CA GLU A 203 0.99 -33.80 -7.53
C GLU A 203 2.05 -32.76 -7.91
N GLN A 204 1.74 -31.46 -7.83
CA GLN A 204 2.66 -30.35 -8.13
C GLN A 204 2.60 -29.31 -7.02
N MET A 205 3.75 -28.77 -6.67
CA MET A 205 3.89 -27.79 -5.61
C MET A 205 4.80 -26.64 -6.04
N ILE A 206 4.43 -25.43 -5.65
CA ILE A 206 5.30 -24.24 -5.68
C ILE A 206 5.33 -23.65 -4.27
N ALA A 207 6.53 -23.31 -3.80
CA ALA A 207 6.75 -22.48 -2.63
C ALA A 207 7.30 -21.12 -3.05
N VAL A 208 6.76 -20.04 -2.48
CA VAL A 208 7.15 -18.65 -2.74
C VAL A 208 7.55 -18.01 -1.43
N VAL A 209 8.66 -17.28 -1.41
CA VAL A 209 9.13 -16.47 -0.27
C VAL A 209 8.99 -15.00 -0.62
N LEU A 210 8.35 -14.22 0.25
CA LEU A 210 8.16 -12.79 0.13
C LEU A 210 8.54 -12.06 1.43
N SER A 211 9.06 -10.85 1.30
CA SER A 211 9.45 -9.98 2.43
C SER A 211 8.69 -8.64 2.38
N GLY A 212 8.61 -7.92 3.48
CA GLY A 212 7.96 -6.60 3.53
C GLY A 212 6.44 -6.64 3.41
N HIS A 213 5.82 -7.78 3.78
CA HIS A 213 4.38 -7.96 3.85
C HIS A 213 3.82 -7.47 5.19
N ASN A 214 2.51 -7.35 5.27
CA ASN A 214 1.79 -7.03 6.50
C ASN A 214 1.92 -8.19 7.50
N ALA A 215 2.67 -7.99 8.59
CA ALA A 215 2.98 -9.06 9.54
C ALA A 215 1.74 -9.63 10.27
N ALA A 216 0.63 -8.89 10.35
CA ALA A 216 -0.58 -9.33 11.03
C ALA A 216 -1.58 -9.99 10.07
N SER A 217 -1.72 -9.45 8.86
CA SER A 217 -2.68 -9.91 7.86
C SER A 217 -2.08 -9.85 6.45
N PRO A 218 -1.18 -10.77 6.09
CA PRO A 218 -0.44 -10.72 4.83
C PRO A 218 -1.28 -11.01 3.58
N ILE A 219 -2.43 -11.66 3.73
CA ILE A 219 -3.25 -12.14 2.62
C ILE A 219 -4.45 -11.23 2.42
N GLY A 220 -4.67 -10.79 1.18
CA GLY A 220 -5.80 -9.98 0.76
C GLY A 220 -6.85 -10.76 -0.02
N GLY A 221 -7.39 -10.15 -1.08
CA GLY A 221 -8.32 -10.79 -1.99
C GLY A 221 -7.73 -12.08 -2.57
N HIS A 222 -8.52 -13.17 -2.53
CA HIS A 222 -8.10 -14.45 -3.07
C HIS A 222 -9.29 -15.22 -3.65
N ALA A 223 -9.01 -16.04 -4.66
CA ALA A 223 -9.98 -16.96 -5.24
C ALA A 223 -9.24 -18.13 -5.91
N ALA A 224 -9.93 -19.27 -6.01
CA ALA A 224 -9.46 -20.45 -6.74
C ALA A 224 -10.61 -21.04 -7.56
N VAL A 225 -10.24 -21.70 -8.67
CA VAL A 225 -11.17 -22.36 -9.58
C VAL A 225 -10.55 -23.67 -10.09
N GLY A 226 -11.41 -24.64 -10.36
CA GLY A 226 -11.06 -25.85 -11.10
C GLY A 226 -11.97 -26.03 -12.31
N GLY A 227 -11.51 -26.76 -13.31
CA GLY A 227 -12.25 -26.97 -14.54
C GLY A 227 -11.53 -27.89 -15.52
N ALA A 228 -11.99 -27.86 -16.77
CA ALA A 228 -11.33 -28.52 -17.89
C ALA A 228 -11.29 -27.57 -19.09
N GLY A 229 -10.15 -27.53 -19.80
CA GLY A 229 -9.99 -26.65 -20.96
C GLY A 229 -8.54 -26.43 -21.36
N VAL A 230 -8.35 -25.68 -22.44
CA VAL A 230 -7.03 -25.33 -23.03
C VAL A 230 -6.48 -24.00 -22.51
N ASN A 231 -7.37 -23.20 -21.90
CA ASN A 231 -7.11 -21.86 -21.41
C ASN A 231 -7.31 -21.88 -19.90
N ILE A 232 -6.20 -21.82 -19.16
CA ILE A 232 -6.24 -21.90 -17.70
C ILE A 232 -6.38 -20.48 -17.18
N THR A 233 -7.60 -20.12 -16.78
CA THR A 233 -7.91 -18.77 -16.32
C THR A 233 -7.88 -18.70 -14.80
N ALA A 234 -6.92 -17.94 -14.26
CA ALA A 234 -6.94 -17.57 -12.85
C ALA A 234 -8.07 -16.54 -12.61
N PRO A 235 -8.87 -16.72 -11.54
CA PRO A 235 -10.04 -15.87 -11.28
C PRO A 235 -9.59 -14.45 -10.93
N SER A 236 -10.39 -13.44 -11.30
CA SER A 236 -10.19 -12.08 -10.80
C SER A 236 -10.52 -12.01 -9.32
N VAL A 237 -9.77 -11.20 -8.57
CA VAL A 237 -10.08 -10.89 -7.16
C VAL A 237 -10.33 -9.41 -6.95
N THR A 238 -11.18 -9.07 -5.98
CA THR A 238 -11.26 -7.71 -5.47
C THR A 238 -10.13 -7.51 -4.47
N LEU A 239 -9.24 -6.56 -4.75
CA LEU A 239 -8.15 -6.24 -3.83
C LEU A 239 -8.69 -5.67 -2.52
N THR A 240 -8.18 -6.16 -1.40
CA THR A 240 -8.45 -5.57 -0.09
C THR A 240 -7.49 -4.43 0.22
N HIS A 241 -6.32 -4.37 -0.44
CA HIS A 241 -5.44 -3.20 -0.48
C HIS A 241 -5.23 -2.74 -1.92
N SER A 242 -5.83 -1.60 -2.28
CA SER A 242 -5.79 -1.02 -3.62
C SER A 242 -4.90 0.22 -3.72
N ASP A 243 -4.01 0.44 -2.76
CA ASP A 243 -3.10 1.61 -2.70
C ASP A 243 -1.89 1.49 -3.65
N GLY A 244 -1.79 0.38 -4.39
CA GLY A 244 -0.70 0.12 -5.33
C GLY A 244 0.51 -0.58 -4.71
N SER A 245 0.45 -0.98 -3.44
CA SER A 245 1.52 -1.69 -2.76
C SER A 245 1.41 -3.22 -2.81
N SER A 246 0.24 -3.74 -3.20
CA SER A 246 -0.01 -5.18 -3.26
C SER A 246 0.73 -5.88 -4.40
N MET A 247 1.06 -7.16 -4.18
CA MET A 247 1.55 -8.08 -5.21
C MET A 247 0.52 -9.19 -5.40
N LEU A 248 0.23 -9.54 -6.65
CA LEU A 248 -0.63 -10.67 -6.97
C LEU A 248 0.18 -11.89 -7.40
N LEU A 249 -0.13 -13.03 -6.81
CA LEU A 249 0.36 -14.34 -7.21
C LEU A 249 -0.74 -15.04 -8.02
N HIS A 250 -0.46 -15.34 -9.28
CA HIS A 250 -1.36 -16.09 -10.15
C HIS A 250 -0.78 -17.45 -10.47
N PHE A 251 -1.49 -18.47 -10.03
CA PHE A 251 -1.14 -19.86 -10.23
C PHE A 251 -2.03 -20.47 -11.30
N HIS A 252 -1.42 -21.21 -12.22
CA HIS A 252 -2.12 -21.94 -13.28
C HIS A 252 -1.59 -23.36 -13.31
N ALA A 253 -2.46 -24.34 -13.21
CA ALA A 253 -2.10 -25.74 -13.21
C ALA A 253 -2.92 -26.51 -14.24
N THR A 254 -2.31 -27.50 -14.87
CA THR A 254 -2.95 -28.41 -15.82
C THR A 254 -2.52 -29.84 -15.54
N ALA A 255 -3.43 -30.79 -15.72
CA ALA A 255 -3.15 -32.21 -15.61
C ALA A 255 -2.24 -32.71 -16.74
N PHE A 256 -2.21 -32.00 -17.88
CA PHE A 256 -1.35 -32.35 -18.98
C PHE A 256 -1.06 -31.14 -19.88
N ILE A 257 0.19 -30.69 -19.86
CA ILE A 257 0.70 -29.68 -20.78
C ILE A 257 1.26 -30.32 -22.05
N ASN A 258 1.09 -29.67 -23.21
CA ASN A 258 1.67 -30.16 -24.47
C ASN A 258 3.18 -29.85 -24.52
N GLY A 259 3.92 -30.58 -25.36
CA GLY A 259 5.38 -30.49 -25.59
C GLY A 259 5.95 -29.08 -25.73
N GLY A 260 5.14 -28.12 -26.19
CA GLY A 260 5.49 -26.70 -26.31
C GLY A 260 5.55 -25.93 -24.97
N GLY A 261 5.09 -26.53 -23.87
CA GLY A 261 5.06 -25.92 -22.55
C GLY A 261 4.05 -24.77 -22.43
N TRP A 262 4.15 -24.02 -21.33
CA TRP A 262 3.30 -22.86 -21.08
C TRP A 262 3.61 -21.77 -22.10
N SER A 263 2.58 -21.07 -22.59
CA SER A 263 2.78 -19.86 -23.38
C SER A 263 3.59 -18.81 -22.62
N SER A 264 4.02 -17.72 -23.26
CA SER A 264 4.67 -16.60 -22.57
C SER A 264 3.82 -16.06 -21.40
N ALA A 265 4.45 -15.40 -20.44
CA ALA A 265 3.71 -14.73 -19.37
C ALA A 265 2.74 -13.71 -19.98
N PRO A 266 1.53 -13.55 -19.41
CA PRO A 266 0.59 -12.52 -19.84
C PRO A 266 1.22 -11.13 -19.72
N ALA A 267 0.77 -10.18 -20.55
CA ALA A 267 1.31 -8.82 -20.53
C ALA A 267 1.15 -8.18 -19.13
N GLY A 268 2.22 -7.58 -18.62
CA GLY A 268 2.26 -7.01 -17.27
C GLY A 268 2.53 -8.01 -16.14
N TYR A 269 2.78 -9.29 -16.48
CA TYR A 269 3.13 -10.32 -15.50
C TYR A 269 4.58 -10.80 -15.68
N THR A 270 5.21 -11.15 -14.56
CA THR A 270 6.53 -11.78 -14.54
C THR A 270 6.39 -13.27 -14.24
N ARG A 271 6.92 -14.14 -15.11
CA ARG A 271 7.01 -15.57 -14.79
C ARG A 271 8.08 -15.81 -13.73
N ARG A 272 7.70 -16.47 -12.63
CA ARG A 272 8.64 -16.79 -11.56
C ARG A 272 9.17 -18.20 -11.67
N ILE A 273 8.28 -19.19 -11.79
CA ILE A 273 8.70 -20.60 -11.80
C ILE A 273 7.63 -21.52 -12.41
N VAL A 274 8.05 -22.68 -12.88
CA VAL A 274 7.21 -23.78 -13.36
C VAL A 274 7.57 -25.06 -12.59
N ALA A 275 6.55 -25.74 -12.06
CA ALA A 275 6.63 -27.11 -11.55
C ALA A 275 6.17 -28.08 -12.65
N GLY A 276 6.94 -29.14 -12.87
CA GLY A 276 6.63 -30.17 -13.87
C GLY A 276 7.21 -29.90 -15.26
N PRO A 277 7.37 -30.95 -16.09
CA PRO A 277 7.93 -30.86 -17.44
C PRO A 277 6.89 -30.33 -18.44
N SER A 278 7.34 -30.01 -19.65
CA SER A 278 6.47 -29.60 -20.78
C SER A 278 5.70 -30.77 -21.44
N SER A 279 5.48 -31.88 -20.76
CA SER A 279 4.74 -33.04 -21.33
C SER A 279 4.08 -33.90 -20.25
N SER A 280 3.62 -33.27 -19.17
CA SER A 280 2.96 -33.92 -18.03
C SER A 280 2.11 -32.90 -17.26
N ARG A 281 1.69 -33.25 -16.05
CA ARG A 281 1.12 -32.28 -15.11
C ARG A 281 2.11 -31.13 -14.91
N SER A 282 1.59 -29.91 -14.89
CA SER A 282 2.40 -28.73 -14.68
C SER A 282 1.65 -27.65 -13.92
N LEU A 283 2.38 -26.88 -13.13
CA LEU A 283 1.89 -25.73 -12.39
C LEU A 283 2.86 -24.56 -12.62
N VAL A 284 2.36 -23.38 -12.95
CA VAL A 284 3.17 -22.17 -13.18
C VAL A 284 2.73 -21.05 -12.26
N LEU A 285 3.69 -20.27 -11.80
CA LEU A 285 3.47 -19.02 -11.07
C LEU A 285 3.89 -17.83 -11.93
N ASN A 286 2.97 -16.90 -12.09
CA ASN A 286 3.23 -15.55 -12.56
C ASN A 286 2.91 -14.54 -11.45
N THR A 287 3.62 -13.41 -11.40
CA THR A 287 3.30 -12.31 -10.49
C THR A 287 3.00 -11.02 -11.22
N LYS A 288 2.13 -10.20 -10.62
CA LYS A 288 1.91 -8.81 -10.99
C LYS A 288 2.21 -7.96 -9.77
N ASP A 289 3.29 -7.19 -9.87
CA ASP A 289 3.84 -6.44 -8.74
C ASP A 289 3.24 -5.02 -8.71
N ALA A 290 3.07 -4.45 -7.51
CA ALA A 290 2.63 -3.06 -7.28
C ALA A 290 1.36 -2.64 -8.06
N THR A 291 0.23 -3.28 -7.73
CA THR A 291 -1.02 -3.09 -8.46
C THR A 291 -2.15 -2.51 -7.59
N THR A 292 -3.03 -1.74 -8.22
CA THR A 292 -4.25 -1.19 -7.59
C THR A 292 -5.51 -1.98 -7.96
N THR A 293 -5.41 -2.85 -8.96
CA THR A 293 -6.52 -3.66 -9.48
C THR A 293 -6.06 -5.04 -9.95
N ASP A 294 -7.02 -5.95 -10.04
CA ASP A 294 -6.84 -7.24 -10.68
C ASP A 294 -7.85 -7.45 -11.82
N GLY A 295 -7.58 -8.44 -12.67
CA GLY A 295 -8.49 -8.97 -13.66
C GLY A 295 -8.22 -10.46 -13.86
N SER A 296 -9.19 -11.18 -14.43
CA SER A 296 -8.98 -12.58 -14.74
C SER A 296 -7.88 -12.69 -15.80
N VAL A 297 -6.94 -13.62 -15.56
CA VAL A 297 -5.77 -13.77 -16.43
C VAL A 297 -5.69 -15.20 -16.94
N THR A 298 -5.48 -15.35 -18.24
CA THR A 298 -5.46 -16.64 -18.92
C THR A 298 -4.03 -17.03 -19.26
N GLN A 299 -3.66 -18.26 -18.93
CA GLN A 299 -2.41 -18.89 -19.33
C GLN A 299 -2.71 -20.14 -20.17
N PRO A 300 -2.57 -20.09 -21.49
CA PRO A 300 -2.68 -21.27 -22.34
C PRO A 300 -1.59 -22.32 -22.05
N ASP A 301 -1.97 -23.60 -22.03
CA ASP A 301 -1.09 -24.75 -21.82
C ASP A 301 -0.72 -25.48 -23.13
N GLY A 302 -1.27 -25.03 -24.26
CA GLY A 302 -1.02 -25.61 -25.58
C GLY A 302 -1.57 -27.03 -25.77
N SER A 303 -2.34 -27.56 -24.82
CA SER A 303 -2.96 -28.88 -24.89
C SER A 303 -4.27 -28.88 -25.67
N SER A 304 -4.87 -30.05 -25.87
CA SER A 304 -6.23 -30.22 -26.41
C SER A 304 -7.34 -30.04 -25.37
N GLY A 305 -6.98 -29.78 -24.12
CA GLY A 305 -7.89 -29.49 -23.02
C GLY A 305 -7.91 -30.61 -22.00
N TRP A 306 -7.50 -30.28 -20.77
CA TRP A 306 -7.42 -31.21 -19.65
C TRP A 306 -7.93 -30.57 -18.36
N ALA A 307 -8.03 -31.38 -17.32
CA ALA A 307 -8.32 -30.90 -15.98
C ALA A 307 -7.29 -29.81 -15.60
N TYR A 308 -7.78 -28.69 -15.10
CA TYR A 308 -6.96 -27.56 -14.71
C TYR A 308 -7.45 -26.99 -13.38
N ALA A 309 -6.54 -26.32 -12.67
CA ALA A 309 -6.91 -25.46 -11.56
C ALA A 309 -6.12 -24.16 -11.62
N ALA A 310 -6.68 -23.10 -11.09
CA ALA A 310 -6.00 -21.81 -11.04
C ALA A 310 -6.39 -21.05 -9.77
N ALA A 311 -5.48 -20.21 -9.29
CA ALA A 311 -5.73 -19.39 -8.12
C ALA A 311 -5.07 -18.02 -8.27
N THR A 312 -5.72 -17.03 -7.70
CA THR A 312 -5.18 -15.68 -7.52
C THR A 312 -5.13 -15.37 -6.04
N VAL A 313 -4.00 -14.83 -5.58
CA VAL A 313 -3.78 -14.44 -4.19
C VAL A 313 -3.12 -13.07 -4.14
N GLU A 314 -3.76 -12.13 -3.47
CA GLU A 314 -3.18 -10.83 -3.11
C GLU A 314 -2.30 -10.95 -1.86
N ILE A 315 -1.09 -10.40 -1.93
CA ILE A 315 -0.18 -10.20 -0.82
C ILE A 315 -0.13 -8.70 -0.51
N ILE A 316 -0.33 -8.36 0.76
CA ILE A 316 -0.45 -6.99 1.29
C ILE A 316 0.82 -6.60 2.05
N ASN A 317 1.16 -5.30 2.06
CA ASN A 317 2.22 -4.73 2.88
C ASN A 317 1.77 -4.10 4.23
#